data_AF-A0A7M5XKG6-F1
#
_entry.id   AF-A0A7M5XKG6-F1
#
_cell.length_a   1.000
_cell.length_b   1.000
_cell.length_c   1.000
_cell.angle_alpha   90.00
_cell.angle_beta   90.00
_cell.angle_gamma   90.00
#
_symmetry.space_group_name_H-M   'P 1'
#
loop_
_entity.id
_entity.type
_entity.pdbx_description
1 polymer ?
#
loop_
_entity_poly.entity_id
_entity_poly.type
_entity_poly.pdbx_seq_one_letter_code
_entity_poly.pdbx_strand_id
1 'polypeptide(L)'
;NRGKNQQKAGVFRKSENRDKILTANEIFGHTAGKQCAAITVFSVCWTNIRKINVWKDYDLDYILHKGDKVFKDTGINRPLYINKLPAQIMIENCRFDITICRTEQYS
;
A
#
# COMPACT_ATOMS: atom_id res chain seq x y z
N ASN A 1 -4.32 8.75 32.99
CA ASN A 1 -3.26 8.13 32.15
C ASN A 1 -3.83 7.07 31.22
N ARG A 2 -4.18 7.42 29.98
CA ARG A 2 -4.33 6.47 28.86
C ARG A 2 -3.67 7.10 27.64
N GLY A 3 -2.41 6.74 27.43
CA GLY A 3 -1.63 7.19 26.28
C GLY A 3 -2.27 6.68 24.99
N LYS A 4 -2.70 7.61 24.14
CA LYS A 4 -3.14 7.30 22.78
C LYS A 4 -1.88 7.08 21.94
N ASN A 5 -1.53 5.82 21.69
CA ASN A 5 -0.58 5.45 20.66
C ASN A 5 -1.20 5.78 19.29
N GLN A 6 -1.03 7.02 18.85
CA GLN A 6 -1.26 7.39 17.45
C GLN A 6 -0.15 6.73 16.62
N GLN A 7 -0.52 5.66 15.92
CA GLN A 7 0.25 5.18 14.78
C GLN A 7 0.41 6.37 13.82
N LYS A 8 1.62 6.88 13.67
CA LYS A 8 1.93 7.91 12.69
C LYS A 8 1.72 7.31 11.30
N ALA A 9 0.57 7.58 10.70
CA ALA A 9 0.29 7.26 9.30
C ALA A 9 1.32 7.99 8.41
N GLY A 10 1.79 7.31 7.37
CA GLY A 10 2.78 7.87 6.44
C GLY A 10 2.39 9.25 5.94
N VAL A 11 3.36 10.18 5.94
CA VAL A 11 3.16 11.57 5.53
C VAL A 11 3.25 11.64 4.01
N PHE A 12 2.18 12.06 3.36
CA PHE A 12 2.10 12.22 1.91
C PHE A 12 2.29 13.69 1.53
N ARG A 13 3.03 13.97 0.45
CA ARG A 13 3.29 15.33 -0.04
C ARG A 13 2.92 15.42 -1.51
N LYS A 14 1.81 16.09 -1.83
CA LYS A 14 1.43 16.31 -3.24
C LYS A 14 2.36 17.35 -3.88
N SER A 15 2.88 17.06 -5.07
CA SER A 15 3.90 17.86 -5.78
C SER A 15 3.47 19.30 -6.14
N GLU A 16 2.16 19.59 -6.22
CA GLU A 16 1.63 20.91 -6.60
C GLU A 16 1.49 21.92 -5.46
N ASN A 17 1.65 21.52 -4.19
CA ASN A 17 1.65 22.45 -3.06
C ASN A 17 2.41 21.83 -1.88
N ARG A 18 3.74 22.03 -1.87
CA ARG A 18 4.69 21.40 -0.93
C ARG A 18 4.43 21.72 0.55
N ASP A 19 3.57 22.69 0.85
CA ASP A 19 3.27 23.15 2.21
C ASP A 19 2.01 22.51 2.82
N LYS A 20 1.21 21.78 2.04
CA LYS A 20 -0.04 21.17 2.54
C LYS A 20 0.17 19.69 2.85
N ILE A 21 0.24 19.37 4.15
CA ILE A 21 0.19 17.99 4.63
C ILE A 21 -1.25 17.51 4.50
N LEU A 22 -1.49 16.55 3.61
CA LEU A 22 -2.79 15.91 3.46
C LEU A 22 -2.91 14.72 4.40
N THR A 23 -4.05 14.60 5.05
CA THR A 23 -4.42 13.43 5.85
C THR A 23 -4.73 12.24 4.94
N ALA A 24 -4.60 11.02 5.48
CA ALA A 24 -4.95 9.80 4.74
C ALA A 24 -6.39 9.83 4.18
N ASN A 25 -7.32 10.47 4.88
CA ASN A 25 -8.70 10.60 4.45
C ASN A 25 -8.84 11.52 3.21
N GLU A 26 -8.04 12.58 3.11
CA GLU A 26 -8.05 13.48 1.95
C GLU A 26 -7.45 12.81 0.70
N ILE A 27 -6.57 11.82 0.86
CA ILE A 27 -5.88 11.15 -0.24
C ILE A 27 -6.66 9.92 -0.71
N PHE A 28 -7.12 9.10 0.22
CA PHE A 28 -7.73 7.81 -0.07
C PHE A 28 -9.26 7.82 0.04
N GLY A 29 -9.83 8.81 0.73
CA GLY A 29 -11.28 8.91 0.93
C GLY A 29 -11.82 7.72 1.73
N HIS A 30 -12.89 7.12 1.25
CA HIS A 30 -13.59 6.00 1.90
C HIS A 30 -12.77 4.70 2.05
N THR A 31 -11.62 4.61 1.37
CA THR A 31 -10.68 3.48 1.50
C THR A 31 -9.59 3.71 2.54
N ALA A 32 -9.47 4.92 3.09
CA ALA A 32 -8.43 5.28 4.06
C ALA A 32 -8.39 4.30 5.25
N GLY A 33 -7.25 3.63 5.42
CA GLY A 33 -6.98 2.67 6.50
C GLY A 33 -7.32 1.22 6.16
N LYS A 34 -7.93 0.93 5.01
CA LYS A 34 -8.34 -0.43 4.60
C LYS A 34 -7.41 -1.07 3.58
N GLN A 35 -6.65 -0.24 2.87
CA GLN A 35 -5.83 -0.59 1.72
C GLN A 35 -4.41 -1.08 2.07
N CYS A 36 -4.08 -1.19 3.36
CA CYS A 36 -2.72 -1.45 3.83
C CYS A 36 -2.12 -2.74 3.23
N ALA A 37 -2.85 -3.85 3.20
CA ALA A 37 -2.35 -5.11 2.65
C ALA A 37 -2.02 -4.99 1.15
N ALA A 38 -2.84 -4.28 0.37
CA ALA A 38 -2.59 -4.05 -1.05
C ALA A 38 -1.36 -3.15 -1.27
N ILE A 39 -1.22 -2.07 -0.48
CA ILE A 39 -0.03 -1.21 -0.50
C ILE A 39 1.23 -1.99 -0.13
N THR A 40 1.18 -2.83 0.90
CA THR A 40 2.33 -3.66 1.31
C THR A 40 2.76 -4.62 0.22
N VAL A 41 1.83 -5.31 -0.43
CA VAL A 41 2.20 -6.24 -1.50
C VAL A 41 2.70 -5.49 -2.73
N PHE A 42 2.07 -4.36 -3.07
CA PHE A 42 2.55 -3.50 -4.15
C PHE A 42 3.99 -3.00 -3.88
N SER A 43 4.31 -2.61 -2.65
CA SER A 43 5.65 -2.13 -2.29
C SER A 43 6.69 -3.26 -2.43
N VAL A 44 6.37 -4.48 -2.00
CA VAL A 44 7.21 -5.66 -2.18
C VAL A 44 7.46 -5.93 -3.67
N CYS A 45 6.43 -5.91 -4.51
CA CYS A 45 6.60 -6.05 -5.95
C CYS A 45 7.48 -4.93 -6.54
N TRP A 46 7.30 -3.68 -6.10
CA TRP A 46 8.11 -2.54 -6.55
C TRP A 46 9.61 -2.70 -6.27
N THR A 47 9.99 -3.40 -5.18
CA THR A 47 11.41 -3.70 -4.88
C THR A 47 12.12 -4.47 -6.00
N ASN A 48 11.38 -5.23 -6.82
CA ASN A 48 11.91 -5.99 -7.94
C ASN A 48 12.08 -5.15 -9.21
N ILE A 49 11.37 -4.02 -9.31
CA ILE A 49 11.52 -3.07 -10.42
C ILE A 49 12.63 -2.07 -10.10
N ARG A 50 12.64 -1.58 -8.85
CA ARG A 50 13.57 -0.54 -8.41
C ARG A 50 14.09 -0.84 -7.01
N LYS A 51 15.42 -0.80 -6.85
CA LYS A 51 16.07 -1.05 -5.55
C LYS A 51 15.59 -0.05 -4.49
N ILE A 52 15.28 -0.55 -3.30
CA ILE A 52 14.73 0.24 -2.18
C ILE A 52 15.62 1.43 -1.82
N ASN A 53 16.94 1.26 -1.88
CA ASN A 53 17.91 2.29 -1.52
C ASN A 53 17.93 3.52 -2.46
N VAL A 54 17.26 3.46 -3.61
CA VAL A 54 17.14 4.59 -4.55
C VAL A 54 15.71 5.13 -4.65
N TRP A 55 14.80 4.67 -3.78
CA TRP A 55 13.45 5.20 -3.73
C TRP A 55 13.46 6.65 -3.26
N LYS A 56 12.66 7.47 -3.93
CA LYS A 56 12.42 8.88 -3.60
C LYS A 56 10.96 9.05 -3.19
N ASP A 57 10.60 10.25 -2.73
CA ASP A 57 9.22 10.59 -2.33
C ASP A 57 8.19 10.21 -3.40
N TYR A 58 8.50 10.43 -4.69
CA TYR A 58 7.59 10.05 -5.78
C TYR A 58 7.41 8.53 -5.94
N ASP A 59 8.39 7.71 -5.57
CA ASP A 59 8.27 6.25 -5.61
C ASP A 59 7.30 5.79 -4.50
N LEU A 60 7.40 6.39 -3.31
CA LEU A 60 6.49 6.13 -2.21
C LEU A 60 5.07 6.58 -2.56
N ASP A 61 4.93 7.76 -3.16
CA ASP A 61 3.63 8.28 -3.60
C ASP A 61 2.99 7.36 -4.66
N TYR A 62 3.81 6.88 -5.60
CA TYR A 62 3.39 5.92 -6.62
C TYR A 62 2.91 4.61 -6.00
N ILE A 63 3.68 4.03 -5.07
CA ILE A 63 3.31 2.81 -4.33
C ILE A 63 1.98 3.00 -3.59
N LEU A 64 1.80 4.12 -2.89
CA LEU A 64 0.58 4.42 -2.14
C LEU A 64 -0.64 4.52 -3.07
N HIS A 65 -0.53 5.26 -4.18
CA HIS A 65 -1.63 5.46 -5.13
C HIS A 65 -1.99 4.17 -5.89
N LYS A 66 -0.98 3.45 -6.37
CA LYS A 66 -1.22 2.22 -7.13
C LYS A 66 -1.67 1.08 -6.22
N GLY A 67 -1.14 0.98 -5.00
CA GLY A 67 -1.61 0.02 -4.00
C GLY A 67 -3.06 0.28 -3.57
N ASP A 68 -3.45 1.54 -3.36
CA ASP A 68 -4.86 1.90 -3.10
C ASP A 68 -5.77 1.60 -4.30
N LYS A 69 -5.28 1.80 -5.53
CA LYS A 69 -6.01 1.38 -6.73
C LYS A 69 -6.22 -0.15 -6.75
N VAL A 70 -5.18 -0.94 -6.48
CA VAL A 70 -5.30 -2.41 -6.38
C VAL A 70 -6.34 -2.80 -5.33
N PHE A 71 -6.38 -2.12 -4.19
CA PHE A 71 -7.43 -2.35 -3.20
C PHE A 71 -8.83 -2.03 -3.74
N LYS A 72 -9.02 -0.87 -4.37
CA LYS A 72 -10.31 -0.45 -4.96
C LYS A 72 -10.80 -1.43 -6.02
N ASP A 73 -9.90 -1.96 -6.85
CA ASP A 73 -10.22 -2.92 -7.90
C ASP A 73 -10.73 -4.26 -7.35
N THR A 74 -10.51 -4.57 -6.05
CA THR A 74 -11.10 -5.75 -5.41
C THR A 74 -12.60 -5.62 -5.13
N GLY A 75 -13.15 -4.40 -5.13
CA GLY A 75 -14.54 -4.11 -4.73
C GLY A 75 -14.83 -4.33 -3.24
N ILE A 76 -13.81 -4.60 -2.42
CA ILE A 76 -13.97 -4.87 -0.99
C ILE A 76 -14.07 -3.55 -0.21
N ASN A 77 -15.09 -3.42 0.63
CA ASN A 77 -15.36 -2.20 1.42
C ASN A 77 -14.86 -2.26 2.89
N ARG A 78 -14.22 -3.37 3.26
CA ARG A 78 -13.63 -3.68 4.57
C ARG A 78 -12.09 -3.83 4.46
N PRO A 79 -11.35 -3.85 5.57
CA PRO A 79 -9.90 -4.10 5.52
C PRO A 79 -9.57 -5.37 4.73
N LEU A 80 -8.60 -5.26 3.82
CA LEU A 80 -8.21 -6.37 2.96
C LEU A 80 -7.32 -7.35 3.73
N TYR A 81 -7.75 -8.61 3.80
CA TYR A 81 -6.90 -9.69 4.28
C TYR A 81 -5.98 -10.16 3.15
N ILE A 82 -4.78 -10.62 3.51
CA ILE A 82 -3.77 -11.05 2.55
C ILE A 82 -4.32 -12.11 1.58
N ASN A 83 -5.14 -13.05 2.06
CA ASN A 83 -5.76 -14.11 1.24
C ASN A 83 -6.86 -13.63 0.28
N LYS A 84 -7.20 -12.34 0.30
CA LYS A 84 -8.13 -11.69 -0.63
C LYS A 84 -7.43 -10.75 -1.61
N LEU A 85 -6.09 -10.71 -1.58
CA LEU A 85 -5.33 -10.01 -2.60
C LEU A 85 -5.52 -10.67 -3.96
N PRO A 86 -5.43 -9.89 -5.05
CA PRO A 86 -5.42 -10.47 -6.38
C PRO A 86 -4.23 -11.41 -6.53
N ALA A 87 -4.44 -12.53 -7.21
CA ALA A 87 -3.38 -13.49 -7.50
C ALA A 87 -2.30 -12.92 -8.43
N GLN A 88 -2.60 -11.82 -9.12
CA GLN A 88 -1.70 -11.18 -10.08
C GLN A 88 -1.77 -9.67 -9.92
N ILE A 89 -0.60 -9.02 -9.93
CA ILE A 89 -0.49 -7.57 -9.99
C ILE A 89 0.38 -7.19 -11.18
N MET A 90 -0.13 -6.27 -12.01
CA MET A 90 0.63 -5.64 -13.08
C MET A 90 1.23 -4.34 -12.56
N ILE A 91 2.55 -4.20 -12.62
CA ILE A 91 3.24 -2.96 -12.29
C ILE A 91 4.10 -2.56 -13.48
N GLU A 92 3.78 -1.41 -14.06
CA GLU A 92 4.35 -0.98 -15.34
C GLU A 92 4.15 -2.08 -16.40
N ASN A 93 5.23 -2.72 -16.85
CA ASN A 93 5.21 -3.83 -17.82
C ASN A 93 5.61 -5.18 -17.19
N CYS A 94 5.70 -5.24 -15.86
CA CYS A 94 6.06 -6.46 -15.13
C CYS A 94 4.81 -7.09 -14.52
N ARG A 95 4.66 -8.40 -14.73
CA ARG A 95 3.64 -9.22 -14.09
C ARG A 95 4.21 -9.89 -12.86
N PHE A 96 3.53 -9.74 -11.73
CA PHE A 96 3.84 -10.42 -10.48
C PHE A 96 2.73 -11.40 -10.16
N ASP A 97 3.06 -12.69 -10.10
CA ASP A 97 2.17 -13.72 -9.59
C ASP A 97 2.38 -13.82 -8.06
N ILE A 98 1.29 -13.68 -7.30
CA ILE A 98 1.31 -13.66 -5.83
C ILE A 98 0.79 -14.99 -5.31
N THR A 99 1.68 -15.72 -4.64
CA THR A 99 1.35 -16.97 -3.96
C THR A 99 1.54 -16.78 -2.47
N ILE A 100 0.48 -17.04 -1.70
CA ILE A 100 0.52 -16.96 -0.24
C ILE A 100 0.69 -18.37 0.31
N CYS A 101 1.90 -18.68 0.77
CA CYS A 101 2.19 -19.93 1.45
C CYS A 101 1.97 -19.75 2.96
N ARG A 102 1.18 -20.64 3.58
CA ARG A 102 1.19 -20.77 5.04
C ARG A 102 2.38 -21.65 5.41
N THR A 103 3.22 -21.20 6.32
CA THR A 103 4.19 -22.08 6.96
C THR A 103 3.43 -22.96 7.95
N GLU A 104 3.43 -24.27 7.72
CA GLU A 104 3.03 -25.23 8.74
C GLU A 104 4.01 -25.07 9.91
N GLN A 105 3.49 -24.67 11.07
CA GLN A 105 4.28 -24.66 12.29
C GLN A 105 4.47 -26.11 12.69
N TYR A 106 5.66 -26.67 12.47
CA TYR A 106 6.06 -27.95 13.05
C TYR A 106 5.88 -27.83 14.57
N SER A 107 4.95 -28.64 15.09
CA SER A 107 4.67 -28.80 16.52
C SER A 107 5.61 -29.81 17.15
#